data_AF-A0A354ZLB3-F1
#
_entry.id   AF-A0A354ZLB3-F1
#
_cell.length_a   1.000
_cell.length_b   1.000
_cell.length_c   1.000
_cell.angle_alpha   90.00
_cell.angle_beta   90.00
_cell.angle_gamma   90.00
#
_symmetry.space_group_name_H-M   'P 1'
#
loop_
_entity.id
_entity.type
_entity.pdbx_description
1 polymer ?
#
loop_
_entity_poly.entity_id
_entity_poly.type
_entity_poly.pdbx_seq_one_letter_code
_entity_poly.pdbx_strand_id
1 'polypeptide(L)'
;MQERPRVTIDFLYLDLNVCTRCMGTDANLDAAIADVSGVLKAAGFDVVVNKVNITSRELAARYRFVSSPTIRVNGRDIQPDVRESACESCGDLCGDSVDCRVWTHDGTEHTVPPREFIVNAILREVYSSTRTSAQDAHEYRMPHNLEVFFRGR
;
A
#
# COMPACT_ATOMS: atom_id res chain seq x y z
N MET A 1 -27.17 8.38 17.56
CA MET A 1 -26.26 7.24 17.33
C MET A 1 -24.88 7.83 17.15
N GLN A 2 -23.91 7.47 18.00
CA GLN A 2 -22.57 8.04 17.91
C GLN A 2 -21.83 7.31 16.78
N GLU A 3 -21.38 8.04 15.75
CA GLU A 3 -20.64 7.46 14.63
C GLU A 3 -19.31 6.88 15.14
N ARG A 4 -19.05 5.63 14.79
CA ARG A 4 -17.80 4.95 15.15
C ARG A 4 -16.64 5.54 14.33
N PRO A 5 -15.49 5.85 14.94
CA PRO A 5 -14.31 6.28 14.18
C PRO A 5 -13.94 5.21 13.15
N ARG A 6 -13.72 5.64 11.91
CA ARG A 6 -13.40 4.76 10.78
C ARG A 6 -11.90 4.66 10.57
N VAL A 7 -11.40 3.43 10.47
CA VAL A 7 -10.05 3.10 10.03
C VAL A 7 -10.12 2.79 8.54
N THR A 8 -9.51 3.64 7.72
CA THR A 8 -9.51 3.46 6.26
C THR A 8 -8.19 2.84 5.83
N ILE A 9 -8.25 1.71 5.15
CA ILE A 9 -7.08 1.00 4.63
C ILE A 9 -7.15 1.05 3.11
N ASP A 10 -6.20 1.72 2.48
CA ASP A 10 -6.09 1.77 1.02
C ASP A 10 -4.98 0.84 0.55
N PHE A 11 -5.29 -0.03 -0.41
CA PHE A 11 -4.33 -0.88 -1.10
C PHE A 11 -4.25 -0.44 -2.56
N LEU A 12 -3.12 0.15 -2.93
CA LEU A 12 -2.85 0.66 -4.27
C LEU A 12 -1.91 -0.31 -4.99
N TYR A 13 -2.27 -0.77 -6.18
CA TYR A 13 -1.53 -1.80 -6.91
C TYR A 13 -1.60 -1.59 -8.43
N LEU A 14 -0.66 -2.20 -9.17
CA LEU A 14 -0.63 -2.15 -10.64
C LEU A 14 -1.35 -3.33 -11.31
N ASP A 15 -1.29 -4.52 -10.69
CA ASP A 15 -1.91 -5.73 -11.22
C ASP A 15 -2.10 -6.81 -10.13
N LEU A 16 -3.22 -7.53 -10.15
CA LEU A 16 -3.52 -8.67 -9.27
C LEU A 16 -3.74 -9.98 -10.04
N ASN A 17 -3.40 -10.03 -11.33
CA ASN A 17 -3.63 -11.21 -12.17
C ASN A 17 -2.34 -12.00 -12.41
N VAL A 18 -1.21 -11.30 -12.49
CA VAL A 18 0.12 -11.80 -12.88
C VAL A 18 1.17 -11.38 -11.86
N CYS A 19 1.12 -10.15 -11.34
CA CYS A 19 2.16 -9.64 -10.46
C CYS A 19 2.17 -10.34 -9.09
N THR A 20 3.13 -11.25 -8.90
CA THR A 20 3.27 -12.05 -7.68
C THR A 20 3.48 -11.21 -6.42
N ARG A 21 4.17 -10.07 -6.53
CA ARG A 21 4.36 -9.12 -5.41
C ARG A 21 3.05 -8.46 -4.99
N CYS A 22 2.25 -8.01 -5.95
CA CYS A 22 0.95 -7.39 -5.68
C CYS A 22 -0.05 -8.41 -5.13
N MET A 23 -0.14 -9.59 -5.75
CA MET A 23 -0.99 -10.70 -5.29
C MET A 23 -0.62 -11.17 -3.89
N GLY A 24 0.68 -11.35 -3.61
CA GLY A 24 1.14 -11.75 -2.28
C GLY A 24 0.85 -10.68 -1.22
N THR A 25 0.99 -9.41 -1.59
CA THR A 25 0.66 -8.29 -0.68
C THR A 25 -0.83 -8.22 -0.41
N ASP A 26 -1.66 -8.45 -1.43
CA ASP A 26 -3.12 -8.52 -1.29
C ASP A 26 -3.55 -9.63 -0.33
N ALA A 27 -3.00 -10.83 -0.50
CA ALA A 27 -3.26 -11.97 0.37
C ALA A 27 -2.83 -11.73 1.82
N ASN A 28 -1.63 -11.18 2.03
CA ASN A 28 -1.14 -10.87 3.38
C ASN A 28 -1.92 -9.72 4.03
N LEU A 29 -2.39 -8.75 3.25
CA LEU A 29 -3.26 -7.68 3.74
C LEU A 29 -4.62 -8.22 4.19
N ASP A 30 -5.26 -9.07 3.38
CA ASP A 30 -6.54 -9.69 3.75
C ASP A 30 -6.40 -10.53 5.03
N ALA A 31 -5.32 -11.29 5.15
CA ALA A 31 -5.01 -12.06 6.36
C ALA A 31 -4.76 -11.16 7.58
N ALA A 32 -4.05 -10.04 7.42
CA ALA A 32 -3.80 -9.07 8.49
C ALA A 32 -5.09 -8.39 8.95
N ILE A 33 -5.96 -8.00 8.02
CA ILE A 33 -7.27 -7.40 8.32
C ILE A 33 -8.15 -8.40 9.09
N ALA A 34 -8.15 -9.68 8.69
CA ALA A 34 -8.89 -10.71 9.40
C ALA A 34 -8.48 -10.81 10.88
N ASP A 35 -7.18 -10.70 11.20
CA ASP A 35 -6.69 -10.72 12.60
C ASP A 35 -7.17 -9.52 13.41
N VAL A 36 -7.08 -8.31 12.84
CA VAL A 36 -7.32 -7.09 13.61
C VAL A 36 -8.79 -6.65 13.61
N SER A 37 -9.59 -7.11 12.65
CA SER A 37 -10.98 -6.66 12.47
C SER A 37 -11.85 -6.86 13.72
N GLY A 38 -11.73 -8.02 14.38
CA GLY A 38 -12.47 -8.32 15.61
C GLY A 38 -12.09 -7.38 16.76
N VAL A 39 -10.78 -7.15 16.93
CA VAL A 39 -10.23 -6.28 17.98
C VAL A 39 -10.64 -4.82 17.74
N LEU A 40 -10.51 -4.33 16.51
CA LEU A 40 -10.87 -2.96 16.14
C LEU A 40 -12.37 -2.72 16.31
N LYS A 41 -13.22 -3.67 15.90
CA LYS A 41 -14.67 -3.59 16.07
C LYS A 41 -15.10 -3.58 17.53
N ALA A 42 -14.42 -4.38 18.38
CA ALA A 42 -14.64 -4.41 19.82
C ALA A 42 -14.18 -3.10 20.49
N ALA A 43 -13.09 -2.50 19.99
CA ALA A 43 -12.61 -1.18 20.40
C ALA A 43 -13.45 0.00 19.86
N GLY A 44 -14.53 -0.29 19.13
CA GLY A 44 -15.48 0.72 18.64
C GLY A 44 -15.09 1.38 17.32
N PHE A 45 -14.14 0.82 16.57
CA PHE A 45 -13.77 1.27 15.23
C PHE A 45 -14.51 0.50 14.14
N ASP A 46 -14.79 1.16 13.03
CA ASP A 46 -15.21 0.50 11.79
C ASP A 46 -14.03 0.45 10.81
N VAL A 47 -13.79 -0.69 10.17
CA VAL A 47 -12.72 -0.87 9.19
C VAL A 47 -13.30 -0.79 7.78
N VAL A 48 -12.71 0.04 6.93
CA VAL A 48 -13.04 0.13 5.50
C VAL A 48 -11.78 -0.12 4.69
N VAL A 49 -11.89 -0.97 3.68
CA VAL A 49 -10.78 -1.39 2.83
C VAL A 49 -11.09 -0.98 1.39
N ASN A 50 -10.19 -0.20 0.79
CA ASN A 50 -10.29 0.21 -0.60
C ASN A 50 -9.12 -0.39 -1.38
N LYS A 51 -9.41 -1.35 -2.27
CA LYS A 51 -8.43 -1.90 -3.21
C LYS A 51 -8.53 -1.11 -4.52
N VAL A 52 -7.47 -0.39 -4.90
CA VAL A 52 -7.44 0.50 -6.06
C VAL A 52 -6.40 0.02 -7.07
N ASN A 53 -6.87 -0.43 -8.22
CA ASN A 53 -6.02 -0.73 -9.36
C ASN A 53 -5.60 0.57 -10.05
N ILE A 54 -4.32 0.90 -9.98
CA ILE A 54 -3.74 2.10 -10.58
C ILE A 54 -3.43 1.83 -12.05
N THR A 55 -4.45 2.00 -12.89
CA THR A 55 -4.40 1.65 -14.32
C THR A 55 -3.92 2.77 -15.24
N SER A 56 -3.79 4.01 -14.76
CA SER A 56 -3.39 5.16 -15.58
C SER A 56 -2.52 6.17 -14.84
N ARG A 57 -1.86 7.03 -15.59
CA ARG A 57 -1.03 8.13 -15.07
C ARG A 57 -1.85 9.14 -14.28
N GLU A 58 -3.06 9.44 -14.73
CA GLU A 58 -4.00 10.35 -14.07
C GLU A 58 -4.43 9.76 -12.72
N LEU A 59 -4.66 8.44 -12.67
CA LEU A 59 -5.03 7.76 -11.45
C LEU A 59 -3.84 7.70 -10.47
N ALA A 60 -2.64 7.40 -10.95
CA ALA A 60 -1.42 7.45 -10.14
C ALA A 60 -1.21 8.86 -9.54
N ALA A 61 -1.40 9.92 -10.33
CA ALA A 61 -1.33 11.30 -9.84
C ALA A 61 -2.41 11.62 -8.80
N ARG A 62 -3.66 11.23 -9.05
CA ARG A 62 -4.78 11.41 -8.12
C ARG A 62 -4.51 10.77 -6.75
N TYR A 63 -3.93 9.58 -6.75
CA TYR A 63 -3.59 8.84 -5.53
C TYR A 63 -2.19 9.15 -5.01
N ARG A 64 -1.42 10.04 -5.66
CA ARG A 64 -0.01 10.31 -5.35
C ARG A 64 0.78 9.00 -5.19
N PHE A 65 0.58 8.08 -6.12
CA PHE A 65 1.11 6.72 -6.07
C PHE A 65 2.61 6.72 -6.41
N VAL A 66 3.43 6.17 -5.53
CA VAL A 66 4.90 6.18 -5.69
C VAL A 66 5.38 4.84 -6.22
N SER A 67 4.97 3.74 -5.61
CA SER A 67 5.43 2.40 -5.99
C SER A 67 4.39 1.34 -5.67
N SER A 68 4.38 0.28 -6.46
CA SER A 68 3.49 -0.86 -6.28
C SER A 68 4.16 -2.01 -5.55
N PRO A 69 3.44 -2.76 -4.71
CA PRO A 69 2.17 -2.38 -4.09
C PRO A 69 2.36 -1.32 -2.98
N THR A 70 1.31 -0.60 -2.61
CA THR A 70 1.32 0.34 -1.46
C THR A 70 0.12 0.11 -0.56
N ILE A 71 0.35 0.07 0.76
CA ILE A 71 -0.70 -0.02 1.79
C ILE A 71 -0.67 1.29 2.59
N ARG A 72 -1.84 1.91 2.74
CA ARG A 72 -2.01 3.10 3.58
C ARG A 72 -3.06 2.84 4.65
N VAL A 73 -2.82 3.32 5.86
CA VAL A 73 -3.79 3.35 6.96
C VAL A 73 -4.08 4.81 7.29
N ASN A 74 -5.35 5.19 7.26
CA ASN A 74 -5.81 6.57 7.41
C ASN A 74 -5.06 7.57 6.51
N GLY A 75 -4.80 7.16 5.27
CA GLY A 75 -4.08 7.95 4.27
C GLY A 75 -2.55 7.97 4.43
N ARG A 76 -1.99 7.43 5.52
CA ARG A 76 -0.54 7.31 5.71
C ARG A 76 -0.01 5.98 5.21
N ASP A 77 1.08 6.04 4.46
CA ASP A 77 1.81 4.85 4.07
C ASP A 77 2.38 4.13 5.31
N ILE A 78 2.25 2.80 5.37
CA ILE A 78 2.75 1.99 6.49
C ILE A 78 4.28 1.95 6.56
N GLN A 79 4.98 2.31 5.47
CA GLN A 79 6.44 2.48 5.39
C GLN A 79 6.81 3.61 4.40
N PRO A 80 6.80 4.89 4.84
CA PRO A 80 6.97 6.03 3.93
C PRO A 80 8.31 6.10 3.19
N ASP A 81 9.37 5.51 3.74
CA ASP A 81 10.67 5.39 3.09
C ASP A 81 10.63 4.26 2.04
N VAL A 82 10.23 4.61 0.82
CA VAL A 82 10.05 3.65 -0.28
C VAL A 82 11.40 3.19 -0.80
N ARG A 83 11.59 1.87 -0.83
CA ARG A 83 12.70 1.19 -1.51
C ARG A 83 12.13 0.34 -2.62
N GLU A 84 12.91 0.12 -3.68
CA GLU A 84 12.46 -0.59 -4.87
C GLU A 84 13.51 -1.58 -5.35
N SER A 85 13.04 -2.62 -6.04
CA SER A 85 13.89 -3.57 -6.77
C SER A 85 13.17 -4.11 -8.00
N ALA A 86 13.94 -4.60 -8.96
CA ALA A 86 13.45 -5.14 -10.22
C ALA A 86 12.32 -6.16 -10.01
N CYS A 87 11.20 -5.93 -10.67
CA CYS A 87 10.03 -6.78 -10.60
C CYS A 87 9.78 -7.45 -11.95
N GLU A 88 10.18 -8.72 -12.04
CA GLU A 88 10.01 -9.55 -13.23
C GLU A 88 8.55 -9.55 -13.72
N SER A 89 7.59 -9.79 -12.82
CA SER A 89 6.18 -9.85 -13.23
C SER A 89 5.62 -8.52 -13.76
N CYS A 90 6.03 -7.37 -13.21
CA CYS A 90 5.64 -6.07 -13.77
C CYS A 90 6.41 -5.75 -15.06
N GLY A 91 7.64 -6.24 -15.17
CA GLY A 91 8.42 -6.13 -16.40
C GLY A 91 7.79 -6.91 -17.55
N ASP A 92 7.38 -8.15 -17.31
CA ASP A 92 6.65 -8.97 -18.27
C ASP A 92 5.34 -8.30 -18.73
N LEU A 93 4.65 -7.60 -17.82
CA LEU A 93 3.41 -6.89 -18.12
C LEU A 93 3.58 -5.67 -19.04
N CYS A 94 4.75 -5.02 -19.02
CA CYS A 94 4.99 -3.79 -19.80
C CYS A 94 6.08 -3.95 -20.88
N GLY A 95 6.75 -5.11 -20.95
CA GLY A 95 7.83 -5.35 -21.91
C GLY A 95 9.10 -4.54 -21.67
N ASP A 96 9.29 -3.99 -20.47
CA ASP A 96 10.46 -3.19 -20.06
C ASP A 96 10.84 -3.50 -18.60
N SER A 97 12.05 -3.15 -18.16
CA SER A 97 12.47 -3.37 -16.77
C SER A 97 11.84 -2.35 -15.84
N VAL A 98 10.96 -2.81 -14.93
CA VAL A 98 10.30 -1.98 -13.93
C VAL A 98 10.71 -2.39 -12.52
N ASP A 99 11.09 -1.41 -11.72
CA ASP A 99 11.29 -1.58 -10.29
C ASP A 99 9.96 -1.43 -9.54
N CYS A 100 9.72 -2.30 -8.56
CA CYS A 100 8.57 -2.23 -7.67
C CYS A 100 9.02 -2.28 -6.22
N ARG A 101 8.11 -1.90 -5.34
CA ARG A 101 8.38 -1.74 -3.92
C ARG A 101 8.97 -3.00 -3.30
N VAL A 102 9.90 -2.78 -2.38
CA VAL A 102 10.34 -3.74 -1.37
C VAL A 102 10.02 -3.19 0.02
N TRP A 103 9.80 -4.11 0.94
CA TRP A 103 9.40 -3.82 2.30
C TRP A 103 10.53 -4.20 3.24
N THR A 104 10.97 -3.28 4.09
CA THR A 104 12.00 -3.58 5.08
C THR A 104 11.35 -3.94 6.40
N HIS A 105 11.55 -5.17 6.88
CA HIS A 105 11.09 -5.64 8.18
C HIS A 105 12.23 -6.35 8.90
N ASP A 106 12.50 -5.97 10.14
CA ASP A 106 13.57 -6.56 10.98
C ASP A 106 14.94 -6.64 10.30
N GLY A 107 15.29 -5.58 9.57
CA GLY A 107 16.55 -5.45 8.83
C GLY A 107 16.62 -6.27 7.55
N THR A 108 15.55 -6.99 7.18
CA THR A 108 15.46 -7.82 5.97
C THR A 108 14.52 -7.18 4.95
N GLU A 109 14.86 -7.28 3.67
CA GLU A 109 14.00 -6.84 2.58
C GLU A 109 13.09 -7.97 2.11
N HIS A 110 11.82 -7.63 1.88
CA HIS A 110 10.79 -8.54 1.39
C HIS A 110 10.11 -7.93 0.16
N THR A 111 9.89 -8.75 -0.86
CA THR A 111 9.11 -8.34 -2.04
C THR A 111 7.59 -8.36 -1.79
N VAL A 112 7.18 -9.02 -0.71
CA VAL A 112 5.82 -9.07 -0.18
C VAL A 112 5.91 -8.78 1.32
N PRO A 113 5.17 -7.81 1.88
CA PRO A 113 5.29 -7.47 3.29
C PRO A 113 4.79 -8.63 4.16
N PRO A 114 5.53 -9.03 5.19
CA PRO A 114 5.05 -10.02 6.16
C PRO A 114 3.73 -9.60 6.80
N ARG A 115 2.87 -10.56 7.14
CA ARG A 115 1.54 -10.29 7.69
C ARG A 115 1.61 -9.52 9.01
N GLU A 116 2.52 -9.92 9.88
CA GLU A 116 2.81 -9.32 11.18
C GLU A 116 3.24 -7.86 11.05
N PHE A 117 3.99 -7.52 10.00
CA PHE A 117 4.37 -6.14 9.70
C PHE A 117 3.14 -5.28 9.41
N ILE A 118 2.21 -5.78 8.59
CA ILE A 118 0.95 -5.10 8.26
C ILE A 118 0.06 -4.95 9.50
N VAL A 119 -0.10 -6.02 10.29
CA VAL A 119 -0.88 -6.00 11.55
C VAL A 119 -0.34 -4.93 12.49
N ASN A 120 0.97 -4.92 12.74
CA ASN A 120 1.61 -3.95 13.61
C ASN A 120 1.45 -2.52 13.09
N ALA A 121 1.54 -2.30 11.79
CA ALA A 121 1.33 -0.99 11.20
C ALA A 121 -0.12 -0.48 11.36
N ILE A 122 -1.12 -1.33 11.15
CA ILE A 122 -2.53 -0.96 11.34
C ILE A 122 -2.78 -0.58 12.79
N LEU A 123 -2.36 -1.42 13.74
CA LEU A 123 -2.55 -1.16 15.17
C LEU A 123 -1.81 0.12 15.61
N ARG A 124 -0.56 0.30 15.15
CA ARG A 124 0.21 1.51 15.44
C ARG A 124 -0.51 2.77 14.96
N GLU A 125 -1.04 2.79 13.74
CA GLU A 125 -1.74 3.96 13.22
C GLU A 125 -3.06 4.24 13.96
N VAL A 126 -3.81 3.19 14.32
CA VAL A 126 -5.08 3.34 15.06
C VAL A 126 -4.84 3.93 16.46
N TYR A 127 -3.81 3.46 17.17
CA TYR A 127 -3.53 3.85 18.54
C TYR A 127 -2.53 4.99 18.67
N SER A 128 -1.98 5.51 17.56
CA SER A 128 -1.10 6.67 17.59
C SER A 128 -1.89 7.91 17.99
N SER A 129 -1.49 8.55 19.10
CA SER A 129 -2.08 9.80 19.59
C SER A 129 -1.68 11.02 18.74
N THR A 130 -0.73 10.86 17.82
CA THR A 130 -0.27 11.90 16.92
C THR A 130 -1.19 12.03 15.70
N ARG A 131 -2.22 12.88 15.83
CA ARG A 131 -2.82 13.53 14.67
C ARG A 131 -1.83 14.54 14.09
N THR A 132 -0.74 14.08 13.49
CA THR A 132 0.17 14.96 12.78
C THR A 132 -0.51 15.37 11.48
N SER A 133 -0.73 16.67 11.33
CA SER A 133 -1.22 17.31 10.10
C SER A 133 -0.54 16.77 8.84
N ALA A 134 -1.35 16.66 7.78
CA ALA A 134 -1.04 16.55 6.35
C ALA A 134 0.36 16.02 5.96
N GLN A 135 0.37 14.94 5.18
CA GLN A 135 1.50 14.60 4.31
C GLN A 135 2.09 15.88 3.70
N ASP A 136 3.41 16.04 3.79
CA ASP A 136 4.12 17.21 3.28
C ASP A 136 3.58 17.59 1.91
N ALA A 137 3.18 18.86 1.79
CA ALA A 137 2.50 19.43 0.62
C ALA A 137 3.45 19.59 -0.58
N HIS A 138 4.34 18.64 -0.80
CA HIS A 138 5.12 18.57 -2.03
C HIS A 138 4.19 18.22 -3.19
N GLU A 139 4.42 18.87 -4.32
CA GLU A 139 3.75 18.54 -5.57
C GLU A 139 4.12 17.10 -5.98
N TYR A 140 3.11 16.32 -6.37
CA TYR A 140 3.36 14.97 -6.86
C TYR A 140 4.05 15.04 -8.22
N ARG A 141 5.14 14.28 -8.37
CA ARG A 141 5.80 14.03 -9.64
C ARG A 141 5.74 12.55 -9.93
N MET A 142 5.41 12.19 -11.16
CA MET A 142 5.40 10.78 -11.58
C MET A 142 6.80 10.20 -11.38
N PRO A 143 6.96 9.14 -10.57
CA PRO A 143 8.23 8.49 -10.40
C PRO A 143 8.59 7.64 -11.62
N HIS A 144 9.89 7.42 -11.82
CA HIS A 144 10.43 6.79 -13.02
C HIS A 144 9.87 5.38 -13.27
N ASN A 145 9.78 4.55 -12.23
CA ASN A 145 9.18 3.22 -12.27
C ASN A 145 7.79 3.21 -12.93
N LEU A 146 6.93 4.18 -12.59
CA LEU A 146 5.58 4.32 -13.13
C LEU A 146 5.60 4.89 -14.55
N GLU A 147 6.52 5.81 -14.87
CA GLU A 147 6.69 6.29 -16.24
C GLU A 147 7.04 5.15 -17.19
N VAL A 148 7.95 4.25 -16.78
CA VAL A 148 8.34 3.05 -17.52
C VAL A 148 7.16 2.09 -17.64
N PHE A 149 6.51 1.75 -16.52
CA PHE A 149 5.38 0.82 -16.51
C PHE A 149 4.25 1.27 -17.44
N PHE A 150 3.86 2.55 -17.39
CA PHE A 150 2.78 3.08 -18.23
C PHE A 150 3.18 3.36 -19.68
N ARG A 151 4.46 3.36 -20.02
CA ARG A 151 4.92 3.50 -21.42
C ARG A 151 4.76 2.20 -22.19
N GLY A 152 4.96 1.07 -21.51
CA GLY A 152 4.93 -0.26 -22.10
C GLY A 152 3.55 -0.94 -22.11
N ARG A 153 2.53 -0.27 -21.58
CA ARG A 153 1.17 -0.81 -21.43
C ARG A 153 0.18 -0.16 -22.40
#